data_AF-A0A349YNX6-F1
#
_entry.id   AF-A0A349YNX6-F1
#
_cell.length_a   1.000
_cell.length_b   1.000
_cell.length_c   1.000
_cell.angle_alpha   90.00
_cell.angle_beta   90.00
_cell.angle_gamma   90.00
#
_symmetry.space_group_name_H-M   'P 1'
#
loop_
_entity.id
_entity.type
_entity.pdbx_description
1 polymer ?
#
loop_
_entity_poly.entity_id
_entity_poly.type
_entity_poly.pdbx_seq_one_letter_code
_entity_poly.pdbx_strand_id
1 'polypeptide(L)'
;MKFFKKKKKENESEFEQKLSERLNNEKDPDISLDNIEMELSESEKKVRPVKLEKRDMASGNRDTIADTCNQIAEAKKQVQEAKLEYKAVTDYLADIQKIDGIAGKEREELEDAARNIITLTRERSKYQTADVKLSDVQFRNISRYEDNMLREIKQMRENEDYQRKVKGDLRQLAAEKAKLEFEKDEIIRSQEILKKLAVLAGSLIVLLDVIFLVLTGKDEMNLNVPFILSIILGAGIAFYIFYESRRNRIEILNNSKKRNKLVGLTNRVKIKYVNTQNALDYAYEKFMVSNSMELSSVYDKYVKAKREAEQYRSNTGMLNFYNNTLIGELKMHGLKDCDIWIYQAAAIIDNREMVEIRHRLNERRQKLRERIDFSYEVQKSGLSQLKLCMEEKPELQTRVLEEMTKAEIEFE
;
A
#
# COMPACT_ATOMS: atom_id res chain seq x y z
N MET A 1 16.48 -30.49 -34.87
CA MET A 1 16.08 -29.09 -34.57
C MET A 1 16.87 -27.99 -35.32
N LYS A 2 18.00 -28.26 -35.99
CA LYS A 2 18.76 -27.22 -36.75
C LYS A 2 18.30 -27.00 -38.21
N PHE A 3 17.61 -27.96 -38.83
CA PHE A 3 17.10 -27.80 -40.22
C PHE A 3 15.85 -26.90 -40.34
N PHE A 4 15.02 -26.80 -39.30
CA PHE A 4 13.88 -25.89 -39.28
C PHE A 4 14.23 -24.42 -38.98
N LYS A 5 15.42 -24.15 -38.42
CA LYS A 5 15.91 -22.77 -38.22
C LYS A 5 16.59 -22.18 -39.47
N LYS A 6 17.17 -23.01 -40.35
CA LYS A 6 17.84 -22.54 -41.56
C LYS A 6 16.83 -22.10 -42.64
N LYS A 7 15.77 -22.88 -42.85
CA LYS A 7 14.68 -22.56 -43.78
C LYS A 7 13.85 -21.33 -43.37
N LYS A 8 13.80 -21.02 -42.07
CA LYS A 8 13.13 -19.81 -41.54
C LYS A 8 13.98 -18.55 -41.73
N LYS A 9 15.31 -18.67 -41.61
CA LYS A 9 16.25 -17.55 -41.81
C LYS A 9 16.46 -17.16 -43.29
N GLU A 10 16.46 -18.12 -44.21
CA GLU A 10 16.53 -17.83 -45.67
C GLU A 10 15.25 -17.11 -46.15
N ASN A 11 14.08 -17.48 -45.64
CA ASN A 11 12.81 -16.83 -45.98
C ASN A 11 12.64 -15.43 -45.36
N GLU A 12 13.21 -15.17 -44.18
CA GLU A 12 13.21 -13.84 -43.55
C GLU A 12 14.10 -12.85 -44.35
N SER A 13 15.24 -13.31 -44.88
CA SER A 13 16.15 -12.47 -45.67
C SER A 13 15.57 -12.10 -47.05
N GLU A 14 14.85 -13.03 -47.70
CA GLU A 14 14.18 -12.77 -48.98
C GLU A 14 12.99 -11.82 -48.83
N PHE A 15 12.32 -11.84 -47.67
CA PHE A 15 11.23 -10.92 -47.33
C PHE A 15 11.74 -9.50 -47.09
N GLU A 16 12.87 -9.33 -46.39
CA GLU A 16 13.45 -7.99 -46.16
C GLU A 16 14.09 -7.39 -47.43
N GLN A 17 14.63 -8.21 -48.34
CA GLN A 17 15.06 -7.74 -49.67
C GLN A 17 13.89 -7.25 -50.53
N LYS A 18 12.75 -7.97 -50.54
CA LYS A 18 11.53 -7.54 -51.25
C LYS A 18 10.86 -6.32 -50.61
N LEU A 19 11.01 -6.14 -49.30
CA LEU A 19 10.48 -4.99 -48.57
C LEU A 19 11.32 -3.73 -48.82
N SER A 20 12.65 -3.85 -48.91
CA SER A 20 13.55 -2.75 -49.24
C SER A 20 13.52 -2.35 -50.72
N GLU A 21 13.29 -3.28 -51.65
CA GLU A 21 12.98 -2.97 -53.06
C GLU A 21 11.64 -2.25 -53.23
N ARG A 22 10.61 -2.59 -52.43
CA ARG A 22 9.31 -1.88 -52.43
C ARG A 22 9.38 -0.49 -51.80
N LEU A 23 10.19 -0.30 -50.76
CA LEU A 23 10.37 0.99 -50.08
C LEU A 23 11.16 2.01 -50.91
N ASN A 24 11.99 1.56 -51.85
CA ASN A 24 12.82 2.45 -52.67
C ASN A 24 12.15 2.90 -53.98
N ASN A 25 10.99 2.34 -54.37
CA ASN A 25 10.42 2.57 -55.70
C ASN A 25 9.12 3.37 -55.77
N GLU A 26 8.55 3.86 -54.67
CA GLU A 26 7.44 4.81 -54.73
C GLU A 26 7.69 5.99 -53.79
N LYS A 27 8.26 7.06 -54.35
CA LYS A 27 8.05 8.42 -53.86
C LYS A 27 6.70 8.88 -54.39
N ASP A 28 5.80 9.18 -53.45
CA ASP A 28 4.60 10.02 -53.55
C ASP A 28 4.76 11.19 -54.55
N PRO A 29 3.68 11.63 -55.22
CA PRO A 29 2.55 12.18 -54.47
C PRO A 29 1.15 11.96 -55.05
N ASP A 30 0.17 12.13 -54.15
CA ASP A 30 -1.20 12.58 -54.40
C ASP A 30 -2.25 11.47 -54.62
N ILE A 31 -2.88 11.03 -53.52
CA ILE A 31 -4.17 10.34 -53.55
C ILE A 31 -5.05 10.95 -52.44
N SER A 32 -6.11 11.62 -52.88
CA SER A 32 -7.01 12.41 -52.04
C SER A 32 -7.72 11.55 -50.99
N LEU A 33 -8.11 12.23 -49.91
CA LEU A 33 -8.99 11.74 -48.85
C LEU A 33 -10.31 11.11 -49.36
N ASP A 34 -10.67 11.29 -50.63
CA ASP A 34 -11.90 10.76 -51.23
C ASP A 34 -11.87 9.22 -51.40
N ASN A 35 -10.68 8.60 -51.51
CA ASN A 35 -10.59 7.14 -51.73
C ASN A 35 -10.68 6.32 -50.44
N ILE A 36 -10.27 6.87 -49.30
CA ILE A 36 -10.42 6.20 -47.98
C ILE A 36 -11.89 6.25 -47.53
N GLU A 37 -12.60 7.32 -47.86
CA GLU A 37 -14.06 7.43 -47.65
C GLU A 37 -14.84 6.42 -48.51
N MET A 38 -14.33 6.09 -49.69
CA MET A 38 -14.90 5.06 -50.58
C MET A 38 -14.66 3.63 -50.07
N GLU A 39 -13.46 3.29 -49.60
CA GLU A 39 -13.15 1.95 -49.08
C GLU A 39 -13.76 1.65 -47.68
N LEU A 40 -13.90 2.66 -46.82
CA LEU A 40 -14.64 2.52 -45.56
C LEU A 40 -16.14 2.31 -45.82
N SER A 41 -16.71 2.95 -46.85
CA SER A 41 -18.11 2.76 -47.25
C SER A 41 -18.41 1.37 -47.85
N GLU A 42 -17.41 0.68 -48.41
CA GLU A 42 -17.56 -0.66 -48.97
C GLU A 42 -17.47 -1.77 -47.92
N SER A 43 -16.77 -1.54 -46.81
CA SER A 43 -16.60 -2.53 -45.74
C SER A 43 -17.71 -2.53 -44.68
N GLU A 44 -18.47 -1.43 -44.54
CA GLU A 44 -19.64 -1.35 -43.65
C GLU A 44 -20.90 -2.05 -44.22
N LYS A 45 -20.95 -2.34 -45.53
CA LYS A 45 -22.06 -3.07 -46.16
C LYS A 45 -21.93 -4.59 -46.07
N LYS A 46 -21.82 -5.15 -44.86
CA LYS A 46 -22.08 -6.59 -44.63
C LYS A 46 -22.84 -6.90 -43.34
N VAL A 47 -23.74 -6.02 -42.90
CA VAL A 47 -24.98 -6.54 -42.29
C VAL A 47 -25.85 -6.98 -43.47
N ARG A 48 -25.75 -8.26 -43.86
CA ARG A 48 -26.72 -8.82 -44.80
C ARG A 48 -28.10 -8.55 -44.19
N PRO A 49 -29.06 -7.95 -44.92
CA PRO A 49 -30.43 -8.02 -44.45
C PRO A 49 -30.73 -9.50 -44.27
N VAL A 50 -31.14 -9.91 -43.07
CA VAL A 50 -31.78 -11.21 -42.91
C VAL A 50 -32.94 -11.17 -43.87
N LYS A 51 -32.82 -11.86 -45.00
CA LYS A 51 -33.91 -12.05 -45.93
C LYS A 51 -34.93 -12.84 -45.13
N LEU A 52 -35.98 -12.17 -44.65
CA LEU A 52 -37.13 -12.83 -44.06
C LEU A 52 -37.59 -13.85 -45.11
N GLU A 53 -37.40 -15.14 -44.82
CA GLU A 53 -37.95 -16.18 -45.66
C GLU A 53 -39.47 -15.99 -45.67
N LYS A 54 -40.04 -15.82 -46.86
CA LYS A 54 -41.49 -15.79 -47.02
C LYS A 54 -42.00 -17.18 -46.62
N ARG A 55 -42.59 -17.31 -45.43
CA ARG A 55 -43.31 -18.53 -45.07
C ARG A 55 -44.64 -18.55 -45.83
N ASP A 56 -44.99 -19.71 -46.37
CA ASP A 56 -46.29 -19.93 -47.00
C ASP A 56 -47.40 -19.80 -45.95
N MET A 57 -48.00 -18.60 -45.86
CA MET A 57 -49.22 -18.35 -45.09
C MET A 57 -50.43 -19.14 -45.64
N ALA A 58 -50.28 -19.71 -46.85
CA ALA A 58 -51.27 -20.58 -47.49
C ALA A 58 -51.62 -21.85 -46.67
N SER A 59 -50.80 -22.24 -45.69
CA SER A 59 -51.10 -23.36 -44.77
C SER A 59 -52.20 -23.05 -43.73
N GLY A 60 -52.47 -21.78 -43.41
CA GLY A 60 -53.54 -21.40 -42.46
C GLY A 60 -53.32 -21.84 -40.99
N ASN A 61 -52.08 -22.11 -40.57
CA ASN A 61 -51.79 -22.47 -39.18
C ASN A 61 -51.91 -21.25 -38.24
N ARG A 62 -52.56 -21.44 -37.09
CA ARG A 62 -52.77 -20.40 -36.06
C ARG A 62 -51.47 -19.76 -35.57
N ASP A 63 -50.43 -20.57 -35.48
CA ASP A 63 -49.13 -20.17 -34.95
C ASP A 63 -48.41 -19.17 -35.89
N THR A 64 -48.62 -19.24 -37.21
CA THR A 64 -47.94 -18.35 -38.17
C THR A 64 -48.51 -16.93 -38.18
N ILE A 65 -49.83 -16.78 -37.95
CA ILE A 65 -50.48 -15.47 -37.80
C ILE A 65 -50.04 -14.80 -36.50
N ALA A 66 -50.06 -15.56 -35.38
CA ALA A 66 -49.60 -15.06 -34.09
C ALA A 66 -48.12 -14.67 -34.11
N ASP A 67 -47.26 -15.49 -34.71
CA ASP A 67 -45.83 -15.18 -34.91
C ASP A 67 -45.61 -13.89 -35.71
N THR A 68 -46.40 -13.66 -36.76
CA THR A 68 -46.30 -12.45 -37.60
C THR A 68 -46.75 -11.21 -36.82
N CYS A 69 -47.85 -11.30 -36.05
CA CYS A 69 -48.28 -10.22 -35.16
C CYS A 69 -47.24 -9.94 -34.07
N ASN A 70 -46.63 -10.97 -33.48
CA ASN A 70 -45.56 -10.80 -32.51
C ASN A 70 -44.32 -10.13 -33.11
N GLN A 71 -43.92 -10.50 -34.34
CA GLN A 71 -42.81 -9.84 -35.06
C GLN A 71 -43.10 -8.36 -35.34
N ILE A 72 -44.34 -8.01 -35.69
CA ILE A 72 -44.75 -6.62 -35.89
C ILE A 72 -44.72 -5.84 -34.58
N ALA A 73 -45.26 -6.41 -33.49
CA ALA A 73 -45.25 -5.77 -32.17
C ALA A 73 -43.82 -5.57 -31.65
N GLU A 74 -42.96 -6.57 -31.80
CA GLU A 74 -41.55 -6.47 -31.46
C GLU A 74 -40.85 -5.40 -32.32
N ALA A 75 -41.06 -5.39 -33.64
CA ALA A 75 -40.51 -4.36 -34.52
C ALA A 75 -40.97 -2.96 -34.13
N LYS A 76 -42.25 -2.77 -33.77
CA LYS A 76 -42.80 -1.48 -33.29
C LYS A 76 -42.09 -1.01 -32.01
N LYS A 77 -41.88 -1.91 -31.06
CA LYS A 77 -41.11 -1.62 -29.83
C LYS A 77 -39.65 -1.26 -30.14
N GLN A 78 -39.00 -2.02 -31.01
CA GLN A 78 -37.62 -1.78 -31.46
C GLN A 78 -37.47 -0.40 -32.12
N VAL A 79 -38.45 0.01 -32.95
CA VAL A 79 -38.49 1.34 -33.55
C VAL A 79 -38.61 2.43 -32.48
N GLN A 80 -39.48 2.26 -31.48
CA GLN A 80 -39.64 3.24 -30.40
C GLN A 80 -38.37 3.42 -29.58
N GLU A 81 -37.76 2.32 -29.12
CA GLU A 81 -36.50 2.35 -28.38
C GLU A 81 -35.36 2.97 -29.20
N ALA A 82 -35.20 2.53 -30.45
CA ALA A 82 -34.16 3.05 -31.33
C ALA A 82 -34.36 4.54 -31.67
N LYS A 83 -35.61 5.02 -31.79
CA LYS A 83 -35.91 6.44 -31.99
C LYS A 83 -35.54 7.31 -30.78
N LEU A 84 -35.78 6.82 -29.56
CA LEU A 84 -35.39 7.53 -28.34
C LEU A 84 -33.87 7.68 -28.27
N GLU A 85 -33.14 6.59 -28.51
CA GLU A 85 -31.67 6.61 -28.55
C GLU A 85 -31.14 7.49 -29.69
N TYR A 86 -31.75 7.41 -30.88
CA TYR A 86 -31.39 8.24 -32.03
C TYR A 86 -31.53 9.73 -31.71
N LYS A 87 -32.62 10.10 -31.03
CA LYS A 87 -32.85 11.48 -30.57
C LYS A 87 -31.75 11.92 -29.59
N ALA A 88 -31.39 11.08 -28.63
CA ALA A 88 -30.32 11.38 -27.68
C ALA A 88 -28.95 11.58 -28.37
N VAL A 89 -28.59 10.70 -29.32
CA VAL A 89 -27.34 10.82 -30.10
C VAL A 89 -27.35 12.08 -30.97
N THR A 90 -28.50 12.43 -31.55
CA THR A 90 -28.65 13.65 -32.36
C THR A 90 -28.53 14.91 -31.52
N ASP A 91 -29.15 14.93 -30.34
CA ASP A 91 -29.03 16.02 -29.37
C ASP A 91 -27.59 16.20 -28.92
N TYR A 92 -26.85 15.11 -28.74
CA TYR A 92 -25.44 15.16 -28.38
C TYR A 92 -24.55 15.68 -29.51
N LEU A 93 -24.78 15.27 -30.76
CA LEU A 93 -24.09 15.85 -31.93
C LEU A 93 -24.39 17.35 -32.07
N ALA A 94 -25.61 17.78 -31.75
CA ALA A 94 -25.96 19.20 -31.73
C ALA A 94 -25.24 19.96 -30.62
N ASP A 95 -25.04 19.35 -29.45
CA ASP A 95 -24.25 19.94 -28.36
C ASP A 95 -22.77 20.09 -28.74
N ILE A 96 -22.18 19.15 -29.50
CA ILE A 96 -20.82 19.30 -30.09
C ILE A 96 -20.76 20.55 -30.98
N GLN A 97 -21.73 20.72 -31.88
CA GLN A 97 -21.77 21.89 -32.77
C GLN A 97 -21.87 23.21 -32.00
N LYS A 98 -22.63 23.24 -30.91
CA LYS A 98 -22.71 24.42 -30.04
C LYS A 98 -21.36 24.72 -29.41
N ILE A 99 -20.65 23.71 -28.89
CA ILE A 99 -19.31 23.87 -28.29
C ILE A 99 -18.29 24.38 -29.31
N ASP A 100 -18.31 23.84 -30.54
CA ASP A 100 -17.43 24.29 -31.62
C ASP A 100 -17.72 25.75 -32.03
N GLY A 101 -18.96 26.21 -31.81
CA GLY A 101 -19.38 27.59 -32.07
C GLY A 101 -18.98 28.60 -30.98
N ILE A 102 -18.50 28.16 -29.81
CA ILE A 102 -18.05 29.04 -28.74
C ILE A 102 -16.68 29.62 -29.12
N ALA A 103 -16.56 30.95 -29.14
CA ALA A 103 -15.33 31.65 -29.52
C ALA A 103 -15.03 32.83 -28.58
N GLY A 104 -13.78 33.31 -28.64
CA GLY A 104 -13.35 34.46 -27.86
C GLY A 104 -13.17 34.12 -26.38
N LYS A 105 -13.61 35.03 -25.50
CA LYS A 105 -13.34 34.94 -24.05
C LYS A 105 -14.04 33.76 -23.37
N GLU A 106 -15.27 33.47 -23.76
CA GLU A 106 -16.07 32.35 -23.24
C GLU A 106 -15.40 31.00 -23.56
N ARG A 107 -14.76 30.90 -24.74
CA ARG A 107 -14.00 29.71 -25.13
C ARG A 107 -12.76 29.49 -24.25
N GLU A 108 -12.06 30.57 -23.90
CA GLU A 108 -10.88 30.52 -23.04
C GLU A 108 -11.27 30.08 -21.61
N GLU A 109 -12.37 30.61 -21.07
CA GLU A 109 -12.92 30.23 -19.76
C GLU A 109 -13.35 28.75 -19.74
N LEU A 110 -13.97 28.27 -20.82
CA LEU A 110 -14.35 26.86 -20.99
C LEU A 110 -13.12 25.92 -21.05
N GLU A 111 -12.11 26.30 -21.83
CA GLU A 111 -10.87 25.51 -21.95
C GLU A 111 -10.07 25.52 -20.65
N ASP A 112 -10.02 26.63 -19.91
CA ASP A 112 -9.35 26.70 -18.62
C ASP A 112 -10.03 25.80 -17.58
N ALA A 113 -11.36 25.84 -17.50
CA ALA A 113 -12.12 24.93 -16.64
C ALA A 113 -11.84 23.46 -17.01
N ALA A 114 -11.85 23.12 -18.30
CA ALA A 114 -11.54 21.76 -18.77
C ALA A 114 -10.11 21.33 -18.43
N ARG A 115 -9.10 22.20 -18.61
CA ARG A 115 -7.69 21.91 -18.29
C ARG A 115 -7.50 21.63 -16.80
N ASN A 116 -8.15 22.45 -15.96
CA ASN A 116 -8.13 22.26 -14.52
C ASN A 116 -8.81 20.95 -14.10
N ILE A 117 -9.95 20.59 -14.70
CA ILE A 117 -10.63 19.31 -14.44
C ILE A 117 -9.71 18.12 -14.74
N ILE A 118 -9.04 18.09 -15.89
CA ILE A 118 -8.12 17.00 -16.26
C ILE A 118 -6.95 16.92 -15.26
N THR A 119 -6.36 18.06 -14.94
CA THR A 119 -5.21 18.15 -14.03
C THR A 119 -5.58 17.67 -12.63
N LEU A 120 -6.68 18.19 -12.08
CA LEU A 120 -7.18 17.84 -10.75
C LEU A 120 -7.63 16.38 -10.68
N THR A 121 -8.27 15.85 -11.74
CA THR A 121 -8.65 14.43 -11.81
C THR A 121 -7.42 13.52 -11.78
N ARG A 122 -6.36 13.89 -12.51
CA ARG A 122 -5.08 13.15 -12.48
C ARG A 122 -4.37 13.25 -11.14
N GLU A 123 -4.45 14.39 -10.45
CA GLU A 123 -3.90 14.52 -9.10
C GLU A 123 -4.71 13.71 -8.08
N ARG A 124 -6.05 13.75 -8.17
CA ARG A 124 -6.95 12.99 -7.32
C ARG A 124 -6.68 11.48 -7.38
N SER A 125 -6.41 10.95 -8.57
CA SER A 125 -6.10 9.52 -8.74
C SER A 125 -4.77 9.10 -8.11
N LYS A 126 -3.78 10.01 -8.03
CA LYS A 126 -2.51 9.75 -7.31
C LYS A 126 -2.75 9.57 -5.81
N TYR A 127 -3.62 10.36 -5.20
CA TYR A 127 -3.94 10.23 -3.77
C TYR A 127 -4.75 8.96 -3.47
N GLN A 128 -5.60 8.50 -4.41
CA GLN A 128 -6.36 7.25 -4.24
C GLN A 128 -5.49 5.99 -4.34
N THR A 129 -4.40 6.06 -5.11
CA THR A 129 -3.45 4.95 -5.28
C THR A 129 -2.27 5.02 -4.30
N ALA A 130 -2.17 6.10 -3.51
CA ALA A 130 -1.14 6.24 -2.49
C ALA A 130 -1.40 5.26 -1.33
N ASP A 131 -0.52 4.28 -1.20
CA ASP A 131 -0.54 3.27 -0.15
C ASP A 131 -0.08 3.88 1.17
N VAL A 132 -0.99 4.57 1.86
CA VAL A 132 -0.73 5.07 3.22
C VAL A 132 -0.88 3.89 4.19
N LYS A 133 0.23 3.20 4.43
CA LYS A 133 0.36 2.09 5.37
C LYS A 133 0.34 2.56 6.83
N LEU A 134 -0.78 3.13 7.27
CA LEU A 134 -1.05 3.40 8.68
C LEU A 134 -2.40 2.80 9.04
N SER A 135 -2.44 1.93 10.06
CA SER A 135 -3.69 1.34 10.52
C SER A 135 -4.61 2.41 11.10
N ASP A 136 -5.93 2.28 10.89
CA ASP A 136 -6.95 3.14 11.49
C ASP A 136 -6.83 3.26 13.02
N VAL A 137 -6.39 2.18 13.68
CA VAL A 137 -6.17 2.18 15.14
C VAL A 137 -5.00 3.09 15.50
N GLN A 138 -3.89 2.99 14.77
CA GLN A 138 -2.70 3.83 14.98
C GLN A 138 -2.99 5.29 14.64
N PHE A 139 -3.69 5.56 13.53
CA PHE A 139 -4.09 6.92 13.15
C PHE A 139 -4.94 7.58 14.24
N ARG A 140 -5.95 6.87 14.74
CA ARG A 140 -6.83 7.37 15.81
C ARG A 140 -6.07 7.59 17.11
N ASN A 141 -5.13 6.71 17.45
CA ASN A 141 -4.35 6.84 18.67
C ASN A 141 -3.44 8.07 18.63
N ILE A 142 -2.68 8.24 17.55
CA ILE A 142 -1.78 9.40 17.38
C ILE A 142 -2.54 10.71 17.30
N SER A 143 -3.68 10.72 16.60
CA SER A 143 -4.54 11.90 16.47
C SER A 143 -4.98 12.47 17.84
N ARG A 144 -5.18 11.61 18.86
CA ARG A 144 -5.55 12.06 20.22
C ARG A 144 -4.44 12.83 20.93
N TYR A 145 -3.19 12.64 20.53
CA TYR A 145 -2.01 13.21 21.20
C TYR A 145 -1.21 14.14 20.27
N GLU A 146 -1.79 14.56 19.14
CA GLU A 146 -1.10 15.31 18.08
C GLU A 146 -0.29 16.50 18.63
N ASP A 147 -0.91 17.35 19.45
CA ASP A 147 -0.31 18.57 19.99
C ASP A 147 0.94 18.31 20.85
N ASN A 148 1.00 17.15 21.50
CA ASN A 148 2.08 16.78 22.42
C ASN A 148 3.04 15.74 21.84
N MET A 149 2.80 15.24 20.64
CA MET A 149 3.48 14.05 20.11
C MET A 149 5.00 14.22 20.01
N LEU A 150 5.46 15.40 19.56
CA LEU A 150 6.89 15.73 19.51
C LEU A 150 7.56 15.69 20.90
N ARG A 151 6.84 16.15 21.93
CA ARG A 151 7.32 16.11 23.31
C ARG A 151 7.39 14.66 23.82
N GLU A 152 6.37 13.86 23.54
CA GLU A 152 6.32 12.44 23.94
C GLU A 152 7.43 11.63 23.27
N ILE A 153 7.69 11.84 21.96
CA ILE A 153 8.82 11.21 21.24
C ILE A 153 10.15 11.58 21.90
N LYS A 154 10.36 12.87 22.19
CA LYS A 154 11.58 13.36 22.83
C LYS A 154 11.77 12.72 24.21
N GLN A 155 10.72 12.73 25.03
CA GLN A 155 10.74 12.16 26.38
C GLN A 155 10.99 10.65 26.36
N MET A 156 10.36 9.91 25.45
CA MET A 156 10.59 8.47 25.28
C MET A 156 12.06 8.20 24.93
N ARG A 157 12.63 8.96 23.98
CA ARG A 157 14.04 8.83 23.60
C ARG A 157 14.99 9.16 24.76
N GLU A 158 14.71 10.21 25.53
CA GLU A 158 15.48 10.57 26.73
C GLU A 158 15.43 9.46 27.79
N ASN A 159 14.26 8.85 28.00
CA ASN A 159 14.09 7.73 28.92
C ASN A 159 14.84 6.47 28.45
N GLU A 160 14.82 6.15 27.16
CA GLU A 160 15.60 5.05 26.57
C GLU A 160 17.12 5.28 26.74
N ASP A 161 17.58 6.50 26.46
CA ASP A 161 18.98 6.89 26.64
C ASP A 161 19.39 6.80 28.12
N TYR A 162 18.53 7.29 29.03
CA TYR A 162 18.75 7.19 30.47
C TYR A 162 18.78 5.74 30.93
N GLN A 163 17.89 4.89 30.45
CA GLN A 163 17.88 3.46 30.76
C GLN A 163 19.19 2.79 30.33
N ARG A 164 19.72 3.13 29.14
CA ARG A 164 21.02 2.62 28.68
C ARG A 164 22.16 3.01 29.63
N LYS A 165 22.16 4.24 30.14
CA LYS A 165 23.13 4.69 31.16
C LYS A 165 22.99 3.91 32.46
N VAL A 166 21.77 3.78 32.99
CA VAL A 166 21.48 3.01 34.21
C VAL A 166 21.90 1.55 34.09
N LYS A 167 21.71 0.93 32.91
CA LYS A 167 22.19 -0.43 32.64
C LYS A 167 23.73 -0.50 32.63
N GLY A 168 24.39 0.54 32.13
CA GLY A 168 25.85 0.72 32.25
C GLY A 168 26.31 0.76 33.71
N ASP A 169 25.65 1.57 34.54
CA ASP A 169 25.94 1.66 35.98
C ASP A 169 25.78 0.31 36.68
N LEU A 170 24.70 -0.44 36.37
CA LEU A 170 24.50 -1.79 36.92
C LEU A 170 25.63 -2.76 36.55
N ARG A 171 26.17 -2.66 35.32
CA ARG A 171 27.32 -3.47 34.90
C ARG A 171 28.60 -3.09 35.67
N GLN A 172 28.83 -1.81 35.88
CA GLN A 172 29.97 -1.33 36.67
C GLN A 172 29.87 -1.79 38.13
N LEU A 173 28.70 -1.69 38.75
CA LEU A 173 28.46 -2.16 40.11
C LEU A 173 28.61 -3.68 40.23
N ALA A 174 28.21 -4.44 39.22
CA ALA A 174 28.44 -5.88 39.17
C ALA A 174 29.94 -6.23 39.09
N ALA A 175 30.72 -5.48 38.31
CA ALA A 175 32.16 -5.63 38.23
C ALA A 175 32.85 -5.27 39.56
N GLU A 176 32.43 -4.19 40.22
CA GLU A 176 32.93 -3.82 41.54
C GLU A 176 32.59 -4.88 42.60
N LYS A 177 31.39 -5.48 42.51
CA LYS A 177 30.99 -6.58 43.39
C LYS A 177 31.93 -7.78 43.23
N ALA A 178 32.17 -8.19 41.99
CA ALA A 178 33.07 -9.30 41.68
C ALA A 178 34.50 -9.01 42.18
N LYS A 179 34.99 -7.77 42.03
CA LYS A 179 36.28 -7.33 42.56
C LYS A 179 36.35 -7.46 44.09
N LEU A 180 35.33 -6.98 44.81
CA LEU A 180 35.30 -7.09 46.27
C LEU A 180 35.21 -8.55 46.75
N GLU A 181 34.49 -9.41 46.03
CA GLU A 181 34.45 -10.84 46.32
C GLU A 181 35.83 -11.49 46.10
N PHE A 182 36.51 -11.16 45.01
CA PHE A 182 37.87 -11.63 44.75
C PHE A 182 38.87 -11.16 45.83
N GLU A 183 38.87 -9.87 46.18
CA GLU A 183 39.72 -9.32 47.25
C GLU A 183 39.48 -10.04 48.58
N LYS A 184 38.22 -10.34 48.91
CA LYS A 184 37.87 -11.07 50.14
C LYS A 184 38.45 -12.50 50.11
N ASP A 185 38.32 -13.19 48.98
CA ASP A 185 38.82 -14.57 48.84
C ASP A 185 40.36 -14.63 48.86
N GLU A 186 41.05 -13.59 48.38
CA GLU A 186 42.50 -13.45 48.56
C GLU A 186 42.90 -13.28 50.02
N ILE A 187 42.20 -12.41 50.78
CA ILE A 187 42.49 -12.21 52.20
C ILE A 187 42.22 -13.49 53.01
N ILE A 188 41.14 -14.22 52.69
CA ILE A 188 40.84 -15.52 53.33
C ILE A 188 41.93 -16.53 53.04
N ARG A 189 42.38 -16.64 51.77
CA ARG A 189 43.48 -17.53 51.39
C ARG A 189 44.79 -17.17 52.09
N SER A 190 45.12 -15.89 52.18
CA SER A 190 46.27 -15.40 52.96
C SER A 190 46.18 -15.85 54.43
N GLN A 191 45.00 -15.72 55.04
CA GLN A 191 44.76 -16.17 56.41
C GLN A 191 44.91 -17.69 56.58
N GLU A 192 44.45 -18.49 55.61
CA GLU A 192 44.62 -19.94 55.63
C GLU A 192 46.10 -20.34 55.51
N ILE A 193 46.87 -19.64 54.68
CA ILE A 193 48.31 -19.86 54.55
C ILE A 193 49.02 -19.52 55.87
N LEU A 194 48.71 -18.39 56.49
CA LEU A 194 49.28 -18.02 57.80
C LEU A 194 48.98 -19.05 58.88
N LYS A 195 47.77 -19.62 58.91
CA LYS A 195 47.43 -20.70 59.85
C LYS A 195 48.28 -21.94 59.62
N LYS A 196 48.46 -22.36 58.36
CA LYS A 196 49.31 -23.51 58.01
C LYS A 196 50.78 -23.27 58.38
N LEU A 197 51.29 -22.06 58.10
CA LEU A 197 52.64 -21.65 58.49
C LEU A 197 52.81 -21.63 60.00
N ALA A 198 51.82 -21.15 60.76
CA ALA A 198 51.86 -21.16 62.23
C ALA A 198 52.01 -22.57 62.79
N VAL A 199 51.21 -23.52 62.29
CA VAL A 199 51.26 -24.93 62.71
C VAL A 199 52.61 -25.56 62.36
N LEU A 200 53.09 -25.35 61.13
CA LEU A 200 54.36 -25.90 60.67
C LEU A 200 55.54 -25.32 61.46
N ALA A 201 55.67 -23.99 61.52
CA ALA A 201 56.76 -23.32 62.24
C ALA A 201 56.74 -23.66 63.74
N GLY A 202 55.56 -23.65 64.36
CA GLY A 202 55.41 -24.05 65.75
C GLY A 202 55.87 -25.48 66.01
N SER A 203 55.47 -26.44 65.16
CA SER A 203 55.91 -27.84 65.30
C SER A 203 57.42 -28.02 65.18
N LEU A 204 58.07 -27.27 64.27
CA LEU A 204 59.52 -27.33 64.07
C LEU A 204 60.29 -26.74 65.26
N ILE A 205 59.82 -25.63 65.83
CA ILE A 205 60.44 -25.01 67.01
C ILE A 205 60.32 -25.94 68.21
N VAL A 206 59.13 -26.50 68.46
CA VAL A 206 58.92 -27.44 69.58
C VAL A 206 59.81 -28.68 69.44
N LEU A 207 59.91 -29.24 68.23
CA LEU A 207 60.77 -30.39 67.97
C LEU A 207 62.25 -30.06 68.21
N LEU A 208 62.70 -28.87 67.77
CA LEU A 208 64.06 -28.38 68.01
C LEU A 208 64.36 -28.21 69.51
N ASP A 209 63.43 -27.61 70.25
CA ASP A 209 63.58 -27.38 71.68
C ASP A 209 63.64 -28.70 72.47
N VAL A 210 62.86 -29.72 72.07
CA VAL A 210 62.92 -31.06 72.65
C VAL A 210 64.29 -31.71 72.43
N ILE A 211 64.88 -31.56 71.23
CA ILE A 211 66.23 -32.08 70.93
C ILE A 211 67.27 -31.42 71.85
N PHE A 212 67.23 -30.09 72.01
CA PHE A 212 68.14 -29.38 72.90
C PHE A 212 68.00 -29.83 74.36
N LEU A 213 66.78 -30.07 74.83
CA LEU A 213 66.50 -30.58 76.17
C LEU A 213 67.14 -31.97 76.40
N VAL A 214 67.00 -32.89 75.44
CA VAL A 214 67.56 -34.25 75.55
C VAL A 214 69.09 -34.24 75.50
N LEU A 215 69.71 -33.42 74.65
CA LEU A 215 71.16 -33.32 74.53
C LEU A 215 71.82 -32.73 75.78
N THR A 216 71.20 -31.69 76.37
CA THR A 216 71.70 -31.07 77.62
C THR A 216 71.71 -32.07 78.79
N GLY A 217 70.74 -33.00 78.82
CA GLY A 217 70.67 -34.03 79.86
C GLY A 217 71.63 -35.21 79.70
N LYS A 218 72.32 -35.35 78.56
CA LYS A 218 73.20 -36.51 78.26
C LYS A 218 74.70 -36.19 78.23
N ASP A 219 75.11 -35.01 77.76
CA ASP A 219 76.52 -34.76 77.36
C ASP A 219 77.25 -33.61 78.11
N GLU A 220 76.74 -33.10 79.24
CA GLU A 220 77.32 -31.93 79.95
C GLU A 220 77.60 -30.69 79.04
N MET A 221 76.96 -30.62 77.86
CA MET A 221 77.18 -29.55 76.88
C MET A 221 76.28 -28.34 77.18
N ASN A 222 76.87 -27.15 77.28
CA ASN A 222 76.15 -25.90 77.54
C ASN A 222 75.33 -25.42 76.32
N LEU A 223 74.11 -25.94 76.15
CA LEU A 223 73.17 -25.58 75.07
C LEU A 223 72.18 -24.44 75.41
N ASN A 224 72.40 -23.73 76.52
CA ASN A 224 71.52 -22.65 76.98
C ASN A 224 71.38 -21.49 75.96
N VAL A 225 72.47 -21.11 75.29
CA VAL A 225 72.45 -20.00 74.32
C VAL A 225 71.64 -20.35 73.07
N PRO A 226 71.86 -21.50 72.38
CA PRO A 226 70.99 -21.95 71.29
C PRO A 226 69.51 -22.07 71.67
N PHE A 227 69.19 -22.54 72.88
CA PHE A 227 67.82 -22.66 73.38
C PHE A 227 67.14 -21.29 73.60
N ILE A 228 67.85 -20.31 74.16
CA ILE A 228 67.31 -18.95 74.29
C ILE A 228 67.10 -18.32 72.90
N LEU A 229 68.00 -18.60 71.94
CA LEU A 229 67.89 -18.10 70.57
C LEU A 229 66.68 -18.69 69.82
N SER A 230 66.36 -19.97 70.00
CA SER A 230 65.18 -20.60 69.39
C SER A 230 63.87 -20.01 69.93
N ILE A 231 63.81 -19.71 71.23
CA ILE A 231 62.67 -19.03 71.85
C ILE A 231 62.46 -17.63 71.27
N ILE A 232 63.53 -16.85 71.12
CA ILE A 232 63.46 -15.50 70.52
C ILE A 232 62.97 -15.59 69.06
N LEU A 233 63.49 -16.55 68.29
CA LEU A 233 63.05 -16.78 66.91
C LEU A 233 61.55 -17.16 66.86
N GLY A 234 61.11 -18.04 67.75
CA GLY A 234 59.70 -18.42 67.87
C GLY A 234 58.80 -17.25 68.23
N ALA A 235 59.23 -16.39 69.16
CA ALA A 235 58.52 -15.17 69.51
C ALA A 235 58.41 -14.20 68.31
N GLY A 236 59.47 -14.05 67.52
CA GLY A 236 59.47 -13.23 66.30
C GLY A 236 58.49 -13.75 65.24
N ILE A 237 58.47 -15.06 64.99
CA ILE A 237 57.53 -15.69 64.06
C ILE A 237 56.09 -15.54 64.55
N ALA A 238 55.84 -15.78 65.84
CA ALA A 238 54.52 -15.61 66.45
C ALA A 238 54.02 -14.15 66.33
N PHE A 239 54.91 -13.18 66.58
CA PHE A 239 54.59 -11.76 66.42
C PHE A 239 54.22 -11.41 64.97
N TYR A 240 55.00 -11.87 63.99
CA TYR A 240 54.70 -11.64 62.57
C TYR A 240 53.33 -12.22 62.18
N ILE A 241 53.04 -13.47 62.56
CA ILE A 241 51.76 -14.12 62.27
C ILE A 241 50.61 -13.37 62.95
N PHE A 242 50.78 -12.92 64.19
CA PHE A 242 49.78 -12.14 64.91
C PHE A 242 49.50 -10.80 64.22
N TYR A 243 50.56 -10.09 63.81
CA TYR A 243 50.44 -8.82 63.10
C TYR A 243 49.69 -8.99 61.76
N GLU A 244 50.13 -9.94 60.92
CA GLU A 244 49.52 -10.16 59.60
C GLU A 244 48.07 -10.67 59.73
N SER A 245 47.80 -11.56 60.69
CA SER A 245 46.44 -12.02 61.03
C SER A 245 45.52 -10.88 61.48
N ARG A 246 46.05 -9.94 62.27
CA ARG A 246 45.31 -8.74 62.68
C ARG A 246 45.01 -7.84 61.48
N ARG A 247 45.99 -7.66 60.57
CA ARG A 247 45.82 -6.89 59.33
C ARG A 247 44.72 -7.49 58.45
N ASN A 248 44.79 -8.79 58.16
CA ASN A 248 43.78 -9.52 57.38
C ASN A 248 42.37 -9.37 57.98
N ARG A 249 42.24 -9.45 59.31
CA ARG A 249 40.93 -9.27 59.98
C ARG A 249 40.35 -7.87 59.76
N ILE A 250 41.18 -6.83 59.81
CA ILE A 250 40.74 -5.45 59.56
C ILE A 250 40.35 -5.28 58.09
N GLU A 251 41.13 -5.83 57.16
CA GLU A 251 40.84 -5.80 55.73
C GLU A 251 39.51 -6.49 55.39
N ILE A 252 39.20 -7.64 55.99
CA ILE A 252 37.90 -8.32 55.85
C ILE A 252 36.74 -7.43 56.32
N LEU A 253 36.90 -6.74 57.46
CA LEU A 253 35.88 -5.82 57.97
C LEU A 253 35.68 -4.63 57.02
N ASN A 254 36.76 -4.08 56.49
CA ASN A 254 36.70 -2.97 55.52
C ASN A 254 36.06 -3.40 54.20
N ASN A 255 36.42 -4.57 53.67
CA ASN A 255 35.79 -5.17 52.50
C ASN A 255 34.28 -5.38 52.72
N SER A 256 33.89 -5.91 53.89
CA SER A 256 32.48 -6.09 54.27
C SER A 256 31.71 -4.76 54.32
N LYS A 257 32.32 -3.69 54.83
CA LYS A 257 31.73 -2.34 54.82
C LYS A 257 31.57 -1.81 53.38
N LYS A 258 32.58 -1.97 52.51
CA LYS A 258 32.50 -1.60 51.09
C LYS A 258 31.37 -2.37 50.39
N ARG A 259 31.27 -3.68 50.65
CA ARG A 259 30.21 -4.54 50.11
C ARG A 259 28.81 -4.08 50.53
N ASN A 260 28.61 -3.72 51.79
CA ASN A 260 27.32 -3.21 52.26
C ASN A 260 26.94 -1.89 51.59
N LYS A 261 27.90 -0.96 51.41
CA LYS A 261 27.66 0.28 50.65
C LYS A 261 27.30 -0.03 49.19
N LEU A 262 28.01 -0.96 48.57
CA LEU A 262 27.76 -1.39 47.19
C LEU A 262 26.36 -2.00 47.02
N VAL A 263 25.89 -2.79 47.97
CA VAL A 263 24.51 -3.33 47.97
C VAL A 263 23.49 -2.20 48.00
N GLY A 264 23.67 -1.19 48.86
CA GLY A 264 22.78 -0.02 48.91
C GLY A 264 22.76 0.77 47.59
N LEU A 265 23.94 1.01 47.01
CA LEU A 265 24.06 1.70 45.72
C LEU A 265 23.41 0.89 44.59
N THR A 266 23.66 -0.42 44.55
CA THR A 266 23.05 -1.35 43.58
C THR A 266 21.54 -1.35 43.67
N ASN A 267 20.97 -1.42 44.87
CA ASN A 267 19.53 -1.38 45.05
C ASN A 267 18.93 -0.04 44.58
N ARG A 268 19.59 1.09 44.87
CA ARG A 268 19.18 2.40 44.37
C ARG A 268 19.17 2.47 42.84
N VAL A 269 20.20 1.94 42.18
CA VAL A 269 20.26 1.92 40.71
C VAL A 269 19.24 0.94 40.11
N LYS A 270 18.98 -0.20 40.76
CA LYS A 270 17.91 -1.13 40.35
C LYS A 270 16.52 -0.48 40.42
N ILE A 271 16.23 0.27 41.48
CA ILE A 271 14.96 1.01 41.59
C ILE A 271 14.83 2.01 40.43
N LYS A 272 15.90 2.76 40.12
CA LYS A 272 15.92 3.66 38.95
C LYS A 272 15.67 2.91 37.65
N TYR A 273 16.28 1.75 37.47
CA TYR A 273 16.09 0.91 36.28
C TYR A 273 14.63 0.48 36.14
N VAL A 274 14.04 -0.10 37.19
CA VAL A 274 12.66 -0.58 37.19
C VAL A 274 11.69 0.58 36.95
N ASN A 275 11.87 1.73 37.60
CA ASN A 275 11.02 2.89 37.39
C ASN A 275 11.09 3.40 35.94
N THR A 276 12.28 3.43 35.35
CA THR A 276 12.47 3.86 33.95
C THR A 276 11.87 2.82 32.99
N GLN A 277 12.05 1.52 33.26
CA GLN A 277 11.46 0.45 32.48
C GLN A 277 9.93 0.54 32.49
N ASN A 278 9.31 0.67 33.66
CA ASN A 278 7.85 0.80 33.77
C ASN A 278 7.33 2.05 33.04
N ALA A 279 8.05 3.16 33.09
CA ALA A 279 7.69 4.38 32.36
C ALA A 279 7.78 4.18 30.84
N LEU A 280 8.79 3.44 30.36
CA LEU A 280 8.92 3.08 28.96
C LEU A 280 7.84 2.09 28.52
N ASP A 281 7.59 1.03 29.30
CA ASP A 281 6.55 0.03 29.01
C ASP A 281 5.17 0.68 28.90
N TYR A 282 4.85 1.59 29.82
CA TYR A 282 3.62 2.40 29.73
C TYR A 282 3.58 3.22 28.43
N ALA A 283 4.68 3.87 28.06
CA ALA A 283 4.72 4.70 26.86
C ALA A 283 4.63 3.86 25.58
N TYR A 284 5.25 2.67 25.56
CA TYR A 284 5.17 1.69 24.49
C TYR A 284 3.75 1.17 24.31
N GLU A 285 3.06 0.81 25.39
CA GLU A 285 1.66 0.40 25.35
C GLU A 285 0.73 1.54 24.94
N LYS A 286 0.91 2.73 25.52
CA LYS A 286 0.11 3.93 25.22
C LYS A 286 0.12 4.25 23.72
N PHE A 287 1.27 4.12 23.06
CA PHE A 287 1.40 4.44 21.64
C PHE A 287 1.38 3.22 20.71
N MET A 288 1.34 1.99 21.25
CA MET A 288 1.44 0.73 20.51
C MET A 288 2.70 0.64 19.64
N VAL A 289 3.84 0.97 20.24
CA VAL A 289 5.16 1.00 19.61
C VAL A 289 6.20 0.35 20.52
N SER A 290 7.31 -0.09 19.96
CA SER A 290 8.37 -0.79 20.70
C SER A 290 9.52 0.13 21.14
N ASN A 291 9.64 1.30 20.52
CA ASN A 291 10.69 2.28 20.81
C ASN A 291 10.35 3.68 20.24
N SER A 292 11.14 4.67 20.63
CA SER A 292 11.01 6.08 20.23
C SER A 292 11.18 6.31 18.73
N MET A 293 12.00 5.50 18.06
CA MET A 293 12.22 5.61 16.61
C MET A 293 10.99 5.12 15.83
N GLU A 294 10.38 4.03 16.27
CA GLU A 294 9.11 3.55 15.73
C GLU A 294 8.01 4.59 15.94
N LEU A 295 7.92 5.18 17.14
CA LEU A 295 6.97 6.25 17.42
C LEU A 295 7.15 7.47 16.49
N SER A 296 8.39 7.88 16.24
CA SER A 296 8.70 8.94 15.28
C SER A 296 8.25 8.56 13.86
N SER A 297 8.55 7.35 13.41
CA SER A 297 8.16 6.85 12.09
C SER A 297 6.63 6.81 11.92
N VAL A 298 5.90 6.38 12.95
CA VAL A 298 4.44 6.37 12.98
C VAL A 298 3.88 7.79 12.92
N TYR A 299 4.47 8.73 13.67
CA TYR A 299 4.05 10.13 13.63
C TYR A 299 4.32 10.78 12.26
N ASP A 300 5.47 10.53 11.64
CA ASP A 300 5.79 11.04 10.31
C ASP A 300 4.79 10.54 9.26
N LYS A 301 4.41 9.25 9.33
CA LYS A 301 3.35 8.68 8.50
C LYS A 301 1.99 9.34 8.76
N TYR A 302 1.65 9.61 10.02
CA TYR A 302 0.42 10.31 10.38
C TYR A 302 0.38 11.73 9.79
N VAL A 303 1.44 12.52 9.95
CA VAL A 303 1.53 13.88 9.40
C VAL A 303 1.43 13.86 7.88
N LYS A 304 2.08 12.89 7.23
CA LYS A 304 1.97 12.69 5.78
C LYS A 304 0.54 12.34 5.37
N ALA A 305 -0.09 11.39 6.05
CA ALA A 305 -1.47 10.98 5.79
C ALA A 305 -2.47 12.14 5.95
N LYS A 306 -2.31 12.96 7.01
CA LYS A 306 -3.14 14.14 7.26
C LYS A 306 -2.98 15.18 6.15
N ARG A 307 -1.74 15.46 5.74
CA ARG A 307 -1.46 16.38 4.63
C ARG A 307 -2.06 15.88 3.32
N GLU A 308 -1.90 14.60 3.01
CA GLU A 308 -2.49 13.99 1.80
C GLU A 308 -4.02 14.03 1.84
N ALA A 309 -4.65 13.81 3.00
CA ALA A 309 -6.10 13.92 3.17
C ALA A 309 -6.60 15.37 2.99
N GLU A 310 -5.89 16.36 3.53
CA GLU A 310 -6.18 17.79 3.32
C GLU A 310 -6.04 18.18 1.85
N GLN A 311 -4.95 17.76 1.20
CA GLN A 311 -4.74 17.98 -0.23
C GLN A 311 -5.82 17.32 -1.07
N TYR A 312 -6.21 16.07 -0.76
CA TYR A 312 -7.29 15.38 -1.43
C TYR A 312 -8.63 16.12 -1.28
N ARG A 313 -8.95 16.59 -0.08
CA ARG A 313 -10.17 17.37 0.19
C ARG A 313 -10.16 18.69 -0.57
N SER A 314 -9.04 19.42 -0.55
CA SER A 314 -8.87 20.67 -1.27
C SER A 314 -8.98 20.46 -2.79
N ASN A 315 -8.29 19.46 -3.33
CA ASN A 315 -8.34 19.10 -4.75
C ASN A 315 -9.77 18.70 -5.15
N THR A 316 -10.47 17.91 -4.35
CA THR A 316 -11.89 17.55 -4.60
C THR A 316 -12.78 18.79 -4.59
N GLY A 317 -12.56 19.73 -3.68
CA GLY A 317 -13.26 21.02 -3.65
C GLY A 317 -13.05 21.84 -4.93
N MET A 318 -11.79 21.98 -5.36
CA MET A 318 -11.44 22.68 -6.61
C MET A 318 -11.99 21.97 -7.85
N LEU A 319 -11.96 20.65 -7.89
CA LEU A 319 -12.51 19.86 -8.99
C LEU A 319 -14.01 20.09 -9.11
N ASN A 320 -14.74 20.09 -7.98
CA ASN A 320 -16.17 20.40 -7.98
C ASN A 320 -16.45 21.84 -8.42
N PHE A 321 -15.62 22.79 -8.02
CA PHE A 321 -15.74 24.18 -8.47
C PHE A 321 -15.59 24.31 -10.00
N TYR A 322 -14.56 23.70 -10.59
CA TYR A 322 -14.37 23.74 -12.04
C TYR A 322 -15.41 22.92 -12.80
N ASN A 323 -15.86 21.78 -12.26
CA ASN A 323 -16.98 21.02 -12.84
C ASN A 323 -18.25 21.87 -12.91
N ASN A 324 -18.59 22.59 -11.83
CA ASN A 324 -19.75 23.47 -11.81
C ASN A 324 -19.59 24.69 -12.74
N THR A 325 -18.37 25.22 -12.84
CA THR A 325 -18.04 26.31 -13.77
C THR A 325 -18.24 25.84 -15.22
N LEU A 326 -17.69 24.68 -15.57
CA LEU A 326 -17.86 24.07 -16.88
C LEU A 326 -19.34 23.86 -17.23
N ILE A 327 -20.12 23.27 -16.31
CA ILE A 327 -21.56 23.08 -16.51
C ILE A 327 -22.28 24.43 -16.68
N GLY A 328 -21.89 25.44 -15.91
CA GLY A 328 -22.46 26.79 -15.98
C GLY A 328 -22.31 27.40 -17.37
N GLU A 329 -21.08 27.41 -17.88
CA GLU A 329 -20.77 27.91 -19.23
C GLU A 329 -21.54 27.14 -20.31
N LEU A 330 -21.54 25.80 -20.24
CA LEU A 330 -22.25 24.96 -21.20
C LEU A 330 -23.78 25.20 -21.17
N LYS A 331 -24.37 25.42 -19.99
CA LYS A 331 -25.79 25.75 -19.85
C LYS A 331 -26.13 27.11 -20.45
N MET A 332 -25.24 28.10 -20.33
CA MET A 332 -25.43 29.41 -20.95
C MET A 332 -25.52 29.31 -22.48
N HIS A 333 -24.79 28.37 -23.09
CA HIS A 333 -24.88 28.07 -24.52
C HIS A 333 -26.03 27.12 -24.90
N GLY A 334 -26.91 26.77 -23.96
CA GLY A 334 -28.12 25.98 -24.22
C GLY A 334 -27.86 24.51 -24.56
N LEU A 335 -26.76 23.94 -24.06
CA LEU A 335 -26.53 22.50 -24.18
C LEU A 335 -27.60 21.71 -23.40
N LYS A 336 -28.03 20.57 -23.96
CA LYS A 336 -29.02 19.71 -23.31
C LYS A 336 -28.39 18.87 -22.22
N ASP A 337 -27.23 18.28 -22.48
CA ASP A 337 -26.60 17.29 -21.59
C ASP A 337 -25.19 17.73 -21.18
N CYS A 338 -25.12 18.66 -20.22
CA CYS A 338 -23.86 19.30 -19.82
C CYS A 338 -22.96 18.37 -18.98
N ASP A 339 -23.53 17.42 -18.23
CA ASP A 339 -22.76 16.60 -17.28
C ASP A 339 -21.82 15.61 -17.99
N ILE A 340 -22.18 15.19 -19.22
CA ILE A 340 -21.35 14.28 -20.04
C ILE A 340 -19.97 14.90 -20.32
N TRP A 341 -19.92 16.23 -20.46
CA TRP A 341 -18.73 16.97 -20.82
C TRP A 341 -17.68 17.04 -19.72
N ILE A 342 -18.04 16.77 -18.45
CA ILE A 342 -17.07 16.60 -17.36
C ILE A 342 -16.13 15.42 -17.65
N TYR A 343 -16.69 14.30 -18.15
CA TYR A 343 -15.93 13.09 -18.46
C TYR A 343 -15.16 13.20 -19.79
N GLN A 344 -15.44 14.24 -20.57
CA GLN A 344 -14.88 14.47 -21.89
C GLN A 344 -14.20 15.84 -21.99
N ALA A 345 -13.76 16.39 -20.87
CA ALA A 345 -13.04 17.66 -20.81
C ALA A 345 -11.83 17.71 -21.77
N ALA A 346 -11.23 16.55 -22.08
CA ALA A 346 -10.16 16.45 -23.08
C ALA A 346 -10.60 16.88 -24.49
N ALA A 347 -11.81 16.54 -24.91
CA ALA A 347 -12.36 16.92 -26.21
C ALA A 347 -12.64 18.42 -26.33
N ILE A 348 -12.88 19.10 -25.21
CA ILE A 348 -13.06 20.55 -25.20
C ILE A 348 -11.74 21.25 -25.53
N ILE A 349 -10.60 20.68 -25.15
CA ILE A 349 -9.27 21.30 -25.35
C ILE A 349 -8.61 20.82 -26.64
N ASP A 350 -8.73 19.52 -26.95
CA ASP A 350 -8.13 18.88 -28.11
C ASP A 350 -9.19 18.55 -29.16
N ASN A 351 -9.10 19.22 -30.31
CA ASN A 351 -10.01 18.97 -31.43
C ASN A 351 -9.93 17.54 -31.97
N ARG A 352 -8.79 16.83 -31.81
CA ARG A 352 -8.70 15.43 -32.25
C ARG A 352 -9.65 14.54 -31.47
N GLU A 353 -9.67 14.68 -30.14
CA GLU A 353 -10.57 13.97 -29.24
C GLU A 353 -12.04 14.33 -29.56
N MET A 354 -12.34 15.61 -29.89
CA MET A 354 -13.67 16.03 -30.33
C MET A 354 -14.12 15.33 -31.63
N VAL A 355 -13.22 15.22 -32.60
CA VAL A 355 -13.48 14.53 -33.88
C VAL A 355 -13.72 13.03 -33.65
N GLU A 356 -12.95 12.38 -32.78
CA GLU A 356 -13.14 10.97 -32.43
C GLU A 356 -14.52 10.72 -31.80
N ILE A 357 -14.95 11.60 -30.88
CA ILE A 357 -16.28 11.52 -30.25
C ILE A 357 -17.38 11.73 -31.29
N ARG A 358 -17.21 12.70 -32.19
CA ARG A 358 -18.15 12.97 -33.29
C ARG A 358 -18.28 11.78 -34.25
N HIS A 359 -17.16 11.16 -34.63
CA HIS A 359 -17.13 9.98 -35.49
C HIS A 359 -17.90 8.82 -34.86
N ARG A 360 -17.60 8.49 -33.59
CA ARG A 360 -18.28 7.44 -32.84
C ARG A 360 -19.80 7.68 -32.73
N LEU A 361 -20.22 8.93 -32.52
CA LEU A 361 -21.64 9.28 -32.45
C LEU A 361 -22.32 9.19 -33.83
N ASN A 362 -21.63 9.57 -34.91
CA ASN A 362 -22.15 9.43 -36.27
C ASN A 362 -22.33 7.96 -36.66
N GLU A 363 -21.34 7.09 -36.40
CA GLU A 363 -21.49 5.64 -36.59
C GLU A 363 -22.68 5.07 -35.81
N ARG A 364 -22.80 5.45 -34.53
CA ARG A 364 -23.92 5.00 -33.68
C ARG A 364 -25.26 5.47 -34.25
N ARG A 365 -25.35 6.72 -34.70
CA ARG A 365 -26.55 7.27 -35.35
C ARG A 365 -26.90 6.53 -36.63
N GLN A 366 -25.91 6.18 -37.44
CA GLN A 366 -26.10 5.42 -38.67
C GLN A 366 -26.61 4.00 -38.39
N LYS A 367 -26.02 3.28 -37.44
CA LYS A 367 -26.50 1.95 -36.99
C LYS A 367 -27.93 2.00 -36.44
N LEU A 368 -28.28 3.07 -35.71
CA LEU A 368 -29.64 3.28 -35.24
C LEU A 368 -30.63 3.52 -36.38
N ARG A 369 -30.22 4.28 -37.41
CA ARG A 369 -31.03 4.47 -38.62
C ARG A 369 -31.27 3.16 -39.36
N GLU A 370 -30.22 2.36 -39.56
CA GLU A 370 -30.33 1.03 -40.18
C GLU A 370 -31.24 0.09 -39.38
N ARG A 371 -31.15 0.10 -38.05
CA ARG A 371 -32.06 -0.66 -37.17
C ARG A 371 -33.50 -0.20 -37.32
N ILE A 372 -33.75 1.11 -37.38
CA ILE A 372 -35.09 1.68 -37.57
C ILE A 372 -35.65 1.29 -38.95
N ASP A 373 -34.86 1.46 -40.02
CA ASP A 373 -35.24 1.14 -41.40
C ASP A 373 -35.54 -0.36 -41.54
N PHE A 374 -34.69 -1.21 -40.96
CA PHE A 374 -34.92 -2.66 -40.92
C PHE A 374 -36.21 -3.01 -40.18
N SER A 375 -36.44 -2.46 -38.98
CA SER A 375 -37.67 -2.73 -38.22
C SER A 375 -38.92 -2.19 -38.93
N TYR A 376 -38.82 -1.08 -39.66
CA TYR A 376 -39.90 -0.59 -40.52
C TYR A 376 -40.20 -1.55 -41.68
N GLU A 377 -39.18 -2.10 -42.33
CA GLU A 377 -39.35 -3.12 -43.37
C GLU A 377 -39.98 -4.41 -42.82
N VAL A 378 -39.60 -4.84 -41.61
CA VAL A 378 -40.23 -5.98 -40.90
C VAL A 378 -41.71 -5.68 -40.65
N GLN A 379 -42.03 -4.50 -40.11
CA GLN A 379 -43.41 -4.10 -39.86
C GLN A 379 -44.24 -4.06 -41.16
N LYS A 380 -43.71 -3.44 -42.21
CA LYS A 380 -44.38 -3.30 -43.51
C LYS A 380 -44.59 -4.66 -44.18
N SER A 381 -43.56 -5.51 -44.22
CA SER A 381 -43.63 -6.86 -44.76
C SER A 381 -44.64 -7.73 -44.00
N GLY A 382 -44.61 -7.66 -42.66
CA GLY A 382 -45.59 -8.35 -41.81
C GLY A 382 -47.02 -7.88 -42.08
N LEU A 383 -47.26 -6.56 -42.15
CA LEU A 383 -48.58 -6.02 -42.47
C LEU A 383 -49.06 -6.40 -43.87
N SER A 384 -48.19 -6.41 -44.88
CA SER A 384 -48.52 -6.86 -46.23
C SER A 384 -48.85 -8.36 -46.28
N GLN A 385 -48.13 -9.19 -45.53
CA GLN A 385 -48.44 -10.62 -45.41
C GLN A 385 -49.79 -10.85 -44.72
N LEU A 386 -50.11 -10.09 -43.68
CA LEU A 386 -51.42 -10.13 -43.04
C LEU A 386 -52.54 -9.69 -44.00
N LYS A 387 -52.35 -8.61 -44.78
CA LYS A 387 -53.30 -8.14 -45.80
C LYS A 387 -53.55 -9.21 -46.88
N LEU A 388 -52.48 -9.77 -47.47
CA LEU A 388 -52.60 -10.84 -48.46
C LEU A 388 -53.31 -12.08 -47.88
N CYS A 389 -53.03 -12.44 -46.63
CA CYS A 389 -53.69 -13.57 -45.97
C CYS A 389 -55.19 -13.32 -45.73
N MET A 390 -55.60 -12.06 -45.51
CA MET A 390 -57.00 -11.65 -45.42
C MET A 390 -57.70 -11.66 -46.79
N GLU A 391 -57.00 -11.29 -47.86
CA GLU A 391 -57.52 -11.26 -49.24
C GLU A 391 -57.67 -12.67 -49.84
N GLU A 392 -56.70 -13.56 -49.61
CA GLU A 392 -56.72 -14.93 -50.14
C GLU A 392 -57.70 -15.85 -49.39
N LYS A 393 -57.97 -15.57 -48.11
CA LYS A 393 -58.85 -16.39 -47.25
C LYS A 393 -59.74 -15.53 -46.35
N PRO A 394 -60.96 -15.16 -46.82
CA PRO A 394 -61.91 -14.36 -46.04
C PRO A 394 -62.30 -14.98 -44.69
N GLU A 395 -62.25 -16.31 -44.58
CA GLU A 395 -62.54 -17.05 -43.34
C GLU A 395 -61.53 -16.79 -42.21
N LEU A 396 -60.30 -16.35 -42.56
CA LEU A 396 -59.24 -16.03 -41.59
C LEU A 396 -59.25 -14.55 -41.18
N GLN A 397 -60.07 -13.72 -41.81
CA GLN A 397 -60.13 -12.28 -41.58
C GLN A 397 -60.45 -11.93 -40.12
N THR A 398 -61.45 -12.58 -39.54
CA THR A 398 -61.86 -12.40 -38.14
C THR A 398 -60.73 -12.78 -37.16
N ARG A 399 -59.95 -13.82 -37.48
CA ARG A 399 -58.83 -14.28 -36.65
C ARG A 399 -57.62 -13.35 -36.71
N VAL A 400 -57.29 -12.86 -37.91
CA VAL A 400 -56.21 -11.87 -38.08
C VAL A 400 -56.54 -10.61 -37.28
N LEU A 401 -57.80 -10.15 -37.33
CA LEU A 401 -58.28 -9.01 -36.54
C LEU A 401 -58.19 -9.25 -35.03
N GLU A 402 -58.57 -10.43 -34.53
CA GLU A 402 -58.44 -10.77 -33.10
C GLU A 402 -56.98 -10.73 -32.61
N GLU A 403 -56.05 -11.34 -33.35
CA GLU A 403 -54.62 -11.37 -32.97
C GLU A 403 -53.93 -10.01 -33.14
N MET A 404 -54.32 -9.21 -34.12
CA MET A 404 -53.87 -7.81 -34.25
C MET A 404 -54.35 -6.93 -33.09
N THR A 405 -55.59 -7.15 -32.64
CA THR A 405 -56.15 -6.42 -31.49
C THR A 405 -55.41 -6.78 -30.20
N LYS A 406 -55.05 -8.06 -30.00
CA LYS A 406 -54.22 -8.49 -28.86
C LYS A 406 -52.81 -7.93 -28.88
N ALA A 407 -52.24 -7.71 -30.07
CA ALA A 407 -50.89 -7.18 -30.27
C ALA A 407 -50.83 -5.65 -30.40
N GLU A 408 -51.96 -4.94 -30.23
CA GLU A 408 -52.08 -3.48 -30.37
C GLU A 408 -51.56 -2.95 -31.73
N ILE A 409 -51.89 -3.67 -32.80
CA ILE A 409 -51.52 -3.34 -34.18
C ILE A 409 -52.76 -2.79 -34.89
N GLU A 410 -52.68 -1.54 -35.36
CA GLU A 410 -53.72 -0.92 -36.18
C GLU A 410 -53.33 -0.97 -37.67
N PHE A 411 -54.33 -1.11 -38.55
CA PHE A 411 -54.17 -0.78 -39.96
C PHE A 411 -54.48 0.71 -40.14
N GLU A 412 -53.48 1.50 -40.53
CA GLU A 412 -53.73 2.76 -41.23
C GLU A 412 -53.99 2.49 -42.72
#